data_AF-A0A2E8QFA3-F1
#
_entry.id   AF-A0A2E8QFA3-F1
#
_cell.length_a   1.000
_cell.length_b   1.000
_cell.length_c   1.000
_cell.angle_alpha   90.00
_cell.angle_beta   90.00
_cell.angle_gamma   90.00
#
_symmetry.space_group_name_H-M   'P 1'
#
loop_
_entity.id
_entity.type
_entity.pdbx_description
1 polymer ?
#
loop_
_entity_poly.entity_id
_entity_poly.type
_entity_poly.pdbx_seq_one_letter_code
_entity_poly.pdbx_strand_id
1 'polypeptide(L)'
;MSYLIIVSILWSFSFGIIKYGLSGVDSSYISFIRSVIAFVFFSSISIYNIKKFSFDIKLVLIGAIQFGLMYVFYIQSYAYLPAYLIATFTITTPIFVGLASSYISNETISKNGIYAIILVLIGSFLMRFNVVNPFNYWIGFILIQFANFFFATGQVLFKQWNIKNGTKNIVYNFSQLFLGATLITSIFYFLNINNSLELTSVNLFTLIFLGLISTGLGFLFWNIGLLKVSNEKLAVMNNLIIPIAVLNSYFIFGEQINPLTFFPGIVCFYFALKAL
;
A
#
# COMPACT_ATOMS: atom_id res chain seq x y z
N MET A 1 0.18 17.55 3.22
CA MET A 1 1.28 17.01 2.38
C MET A 1 2.36 16.31 3.20
N SER A 2 2.88 16.92 4.27
CA SER A 2 3.94 16.34 5.13
C SER A 2 3.69 14.88 5.53
N TYR A 3 2.48 14.55 5.99
CA TYR A 3 2.07 13.17 6.32
C TYR A 3 2.34 12.17 5.18
N LEU A 4 1.88 12.48 3.96
CA LEU A 4 2.02 11.60 2.80
C LEU A 4 3.50 11.45 2.39
N ILE A 5 4.30 12.51 2.51
CA ILE A 5 5.76 12.46 2.23
C ILE A 5 6.47 11.56 3.25
N ILE A 6 6.22 11.76 4.55
CA ILE A 6 6.81 10.97 5.63
C ILE A 6 6.48 9.48 5.43
N VAL A 7 5.22 9.18 5.13
CA VAL A 7 4.79 7.80 4.90
C VAL A 7 5.40 7.22 3.61
N SER A 8 5.53 8.01 2.54
CA SER A 8 6.21 7.56 1.31
C SER A 8 7.66 7.17 1.59
N ILE A 9 8.38 7.97 2.39
CA ILE A 9 9.74 7.65 2.82
C ILE A 9 9.73 6.37 3.66
N LEU A 10 8.87 6.26 4.68
CA LEU A 10 8.76 5.07 5.52
C LEU A 10 8.50 3.79 4.70
N TRP A 11 7.52 3.83 3.80
CA TRP A 11 7.15 2.68 2.98
C TRP A 11 8.20 2.34 1.93
N SER A 12 9.01 3.31 1.49
CA SER A 12 10.10 3.03 0.54
C SER A 12 11.12 2.01 1.09
N PHE A 13 11.38 2.00 2.41
CA PHE A 13 12.22 0.99 3.06
C PHE A 13 11.45 -0.32 3.28
N SER A 14 10.13 -0.24 3.45
CA SER A 14 9.30 -1.39 3.78
C SER A 14 9.34 -2.47 2.70
N PHE A 15 9.51 -2.11 1.41
CA PHE A 15 9.58 -3.12 0.34
C PHE A 15 10.74 -4.09 0.52
N GLY A 16 11.96 -3.57 0.72
CA GLY A 16 13.13 -4.41 0.98
C GLY A 16 13.03 -5.15 2.31
N ILE A 17 12.57 -4.48 3.38
CA ILE A 17 12.39 -5.11 4.70
C ILE A 17 11.43 -6.32 4.61
N ILE A 18 10.35 -6.23 3.84
CA ILE A 18 9.44 -7.36 3.60
C ILE A 18 10.18 -8.47 2.84
N LYS A 19 10.81 -8.14 1.70
CA LYS A 19 11.42 -9.14 0.81
C LYS A 19 12.50 -9.97 1.51
N TYR A 20 13.36 -9.30 2.28
CA TYR A 20 14.54 -9.93 2.89
C TYR A 20 14.31 -10.35 4.34
N GLY A 21 13.57 -9.56 5.13
CA GLY A 21 13.33 -9.85 6.54
C GLY A 21 12.23 -10.88 6.80
N LEU A 22 11.39 -11.17 5.80
CA LEU A 22 10.32 -12.18 5.87
C LEU A 22 10.43 -13.25 4.79
N SER A 23 11.62 -13.43 4.22
CA SER A 23 11.87 -14.52 3.27
C SER A 23 11.54 -15.87 3.90
N GLY A 24 10.79 -16.70 3.19
CA GLY A 24 10.34 -18.02 3.65
C GLY A 24 9.14 -18.01 4.59
N VAL A 25 8.66 -16.84 5.03
CA VAL A 25 7.43 -16.73 5.83
C VAL A 25 6.22 -16.66 4.89
N ASP A 26 5.18 -17.41 5.20
CA ASP A 26 3.95 -17.45 4.40
C ASP A 26 3.30 -16.06 4.27
N SER A 27 2.89 -15.70 3.05
CA SER A 27 2.33 -14.38 2.71
C SER A 27 1.01 -14.09 3.41
N SER A 28 0.17 -15.11 3.59
CA SER A 28 -1.12 -14.99 4.28
C SER A 28 -0.91 -14.79 5.78
N TYR A 29 0.07 -15.49 6.37
CA TYR A 29 0.50 -15.28 7.76
C TYR A 29 1.05 -13.85 7.97
N ILE A 30 1.94 -13.38 7.08
CA ILE A 30 2.48 -12.01 7.15
C ILE A 30 1.34 -10.97 7.12
N SER A 31 0.40 -11.12 6.18
CA SER A 31 -0.73 -10.20 6.03
C SER A 31 -1.62 -10.17 7.27
N PHE A 32 -1.90 -11.35 7.83
CA PHE A 32 -2.72 -11.50 9.02
C PHE A 32 -2.05 -10.90 10.26
N ILE A 33 -0.82 -11.30 10.57
CA ILE A 33 -0.12 -10.82 11.78
C ILE A 33 0.10 -9.32 11.77
N ARG A 34 0.47 -8.73 10.62
CA ARG A 34 0.59 -7.27 10.50
C ARG A 34 -0.73 -6.55 10.80
N SER A 35 -1.83 -7.10 10.31
CA SER A 35 -3.18 -6.56 10.54
C SER A 35 -3.59 -6.69 12.01
N VAL A 36 -3.29 -7.84 12.64
CA VAL A 36 -3.54 -8.09 14.07
C VAL A 36 -2.74 -7.14 14.95
N ILE A 37 -1.44 -6.95 14.69
CA ILE A 37 -0.59 -6.03 15.47
C ILE A 37 -1.18 -4.62 15.44
N ALA A 38 -1.53 -4.12 14.25
CA ALA A 38 -2.14 -2.82 14.10
C ALA A 38 -3.53 -2.74 14.77
N PHE A 39 -4.35 -3.79 14.64
CA PHE A 39 -5.66 -3.87 15.28
C PHE A 39 -5.57 -3.81 16.81
N VAL A 40 -4.67 -4.58 17.42
CA VAL A 40 -4.47 -4.60 18.88
C VAL A 40 -3.99 -3.23 19.38
N PHE A 41 -3.04 -2.62 18.67
CA PHE A 41 -2.54 -1.29 19.01
C PHE A 41 -3.65 -0.23 18.98
N PHE A 42 -4.40 -0.14 17.88
CA PHE A 42 -5.47 0.85 17.77
C PHE A 42 -6.68 0.54 18.66
N SER A 43 -6.97 -0.74 18.93
CA SER A 43 -8.02 -1.11 19.88
C SER A 43 -7.68 -0.64 21.29
N SER A 44 -6.41 -0.73 21.69
CA SER A 44 -5.94 -0.20 22.97
C SER A 44 -6.17 1.32 23.06
N ILE A 45 -5.93 2.07 21.97
CA ILE A 45 -6.22 3.50 21.88
C ILE A 45 -7.73 3.78 21.96
N SER A 46 -8.56 3.02 21.23
CA SER A 46 -10.02 3.13 21.27
C SER A 46 -10.57 2.90 22.68
N ILE A 47 -10.07 1.88 23.38
CA ILE A 47 -10.49 1.52 24.75
C ILE A 47 -10.07 2.62 25.74
N TYR A 48 -8.84 3.14 25.62
CA TYR A 48 -8.32 4.21 26.48
C TYR A 48 -9.25 5.45 26.52
N ASN A 49 -9.95 5.75 25.42
CA ASN A 49 -10.97 6.80 25.41
C ASN A 49 -12.25 6.37 24.69
N ILE A 50 -12.93 5.38 25.28
CA ILE A 50 -14.14 4.78 24.72
C ILE A 50 -15.26 5.81 24.41
N LYS A 51 -15.29 6.95 25.10
CA LYS A 51 -16.26 8.04 24.83
C LYS A 51 -16.10 8.66 23.44
N LYS A 52 -14.89 8.62 22.87
CA LYS A 52 -14.60 9.13 21.50
C LYS A 52 -14.75 8.04 20.43
N PHE A 53 -14.88 6.78 20.85
CA PHE A 53 -15.16 5.67 19.96
C PHE A 53 -16.65 5.64 19.61
N SER A 54 -16.95 5.47 18.33
CA SER A 54 -18.29 5.36 17.77
C SER A 54 -18.25 4.34 16.64
N PHE A 55 -18.79 3.16 16.93
CA PHE A 55 -18.81 2.07 15.96
C PHE A 55 -19.56 2.48 14.68
N ASP A 56 -18.99 2.12 13.54
CA ASP A 56 -19.50 2.37 12.21
C ASP A 56 -19.05 1.25 11.27
N ILE A 57 -19.99 0.39 10.88
CA ILE A 57 -19.71 -0.75 10.00
C ILE A 57 -19.03 -0.33 8.68
N LYS A 58 -19.24 0.91 8.23
CA LYS A 58 -18.58 1.43 7.02
C LYS A 58 -17.07 1.50 7.20
N LEU A 59 -16.56 1.86 8.38
CA LEU A 59 -15.12 1.83 8.64
C LEU A 59 -14.56 0.41 8.59
N VAL A 60 -15.30 -0.57 9.11
CA VAL A 60 -14.91 -1.98 9.02
C VAL A 60 -14.84 -2.42 7.56
N LEU A 61 -15.85 -2.12 6.75
CA LEU A 61 -15.88 -2.46 5.32
C LEU A 61 -14.78 -1.74 4.53
N ILE A 62 -14.55 -0.45 4.82
CA ILE A 62 -13.47 0.31 4.19
C ILE A 62 -12.12 -0.32 4.52
N GLY A 63 -11.88 -0.72 5.77
CA GLY A 63 -10.62 -1.33 6.18
C GLY A 63 -10.42 -2.74 5.61
N ALA A 64 -11.50 -3.51 5.50
CA ALA A 64 -11.51 -4.81 4.81
C ALA A 64 -11.05 -4.68 3.35
N ILE A 65 -11.46 -3.62 2.65
CA ILE A 65 -11.01 -3.32 1.28
C ILE A 65 -9.61 -2.70 1.28
N GLN A 66 -9.44 -1.54 1.91
CA GLN A 66 -8.26 -0.69 1.82
C GLN A 66 -7.01 -1.36 2.37
N PHE A 67 -7.14 -2.11 3.47
CA PHE A 67 -6.02 -2.74 4.15
C PHE A 67 -6.06 -4.26 3.97
N GLY A 68 -7.22 -4.90 4.16
CA GLY A 68 -7.36 -6.36 4.12
C GLY A 68 -7.07 -6.97 2.75
N LEU A 69 -7.97 -6.77 1.79
CA LEU A 69 -7.82 -7.30 0.42
C LEU A 69 -6.54 -6.80 -0.22
N MET A 70 -6.27 -5.49 -0.09
CA MET A 70 -5.02 -4.89 -0.56
C MET A 70 -3.80 -5.66 -0.05
N TYR A 71 -3.70 -5.97 1.26
CA TYR A 71 -2.55 -6.70 1.79
C TYR A 71 -2.43 -8.13 1.31
N VAL A 72 -3.55 -8.85 1.17
CA VAL A 72 -3.51 -10.22 0.64
C VAL A 72 -2.82 -10.23 -0.72
N PHE A 73 -3.25 -9.36 -1.64
CA PHE A 73 -2.66 -9.29 -2.98
C PHE A 73 -1.23 -8.71 -2.97
N TYR A 74 -1.01 -7.66 -2.18
CA TYR A 74 0.28 -6.99 -2.08
C TYR A 74 1.37 -7.94 -1.55
N ILE A 75 1.13 -8.61 -0.42
CA ILE A 75 2.12 -9.48 0.20
C ILE A 75 2.30 -10.76 -0.63
N GLN A 76 1.24 -11.30 -1.24
CA GLN A 76 1.35 -12.45 -2.15
C GLN A 76 2.29 -12.18 -3.34
N SER A 77 2.37 -10.93 -3.82
CA SER A 77 3.24 -10.58 -4.94
C SER A 77 4.74 -10.82 -4.67
N TYR A 78 5.18 -10.82 -3.40
CA TYR A 78 6.58 -11.05 -3.01
C TYR A 78 7.08 -12.46 -3.32
N ALA A 79 6.16 -13.42 -3.49
CA ALA A 79 6.50 -14.76 -3.96
C ALA A 79 6.96 -14.76 -5.43
N TYR A 80 6.58 -13.75 -6.21
CA TYR A 80 6.79 -13.72 -7.66
C TYR A 80 7.76 -12.61 -8.11
N LEU A 81 7.87 -11.54 -7.33
CA LEU A 81 8.60 -10.33 -7.73
C LEU A 81 9.68 -9.93 -6.72
N PRO A 82 10.76 -9.28 -7.19
CA PRO A 82 11.70 -8.53 -6.34
C PRO A 82 11.06 -7.25 -5.80
N ALA A 83 11.65 -6.67 -4.75
CA ALA A 83 11.08 -5.52 -4.05
C ALA A 83 10.96 -4.30 -4.97
N TYR A 84 11.97 -4.03 -5.80
CA TYR A 84 11.94 -2.92 -6.75
C TYR A 84 10.76 -3.00 -7.73
N LEU A 85 10.44 -4.18 -8.29
CA LEU A 85 9.33 -4.33 -9.24
C LEU A 85 7.98 -4.14 -8.56
N ILE A 86 7.84 -4.61 -7.33
CA ILE A 86 6.60 -4.41 -6.56
C ILE A 86 6.38 -2.91 -6.34
N ALA A 87 7.42 -2.17 -5.96
CA ALA A 87 7.34 -0.72 -5.85
C ALA A 87 7.00 -0.07 -7.20
N THR A 88 7.69 -0.44 -8.29
CA THR A 88 7.42 0.09 -9.62
C THR A 88 5.98 -0.18 -10.08
N PHE A 89 5.40 -1.34 -9.78
CA PHE A 89 4.02 -1.64 -10.21
C PHE A 89 2.94 -0.88 -9.44
N THR A 90 3.28 -0.23 -8.31
CA THR A 90 2.34 0.70 -7.64
C THR A 90 2.04 1.95 -8.47
N ILE A 91 2.78 2.16 -9.56
CA ILE A 91 2.63 3.32 -10.44
C ILE A 91 1.24 3.49 -11.02
N THR A 92 0.45 2.41 -11.10
CA THR A 92 -0.91 2.40 -11.64
C THR A 92 -1.95 2.80 -10.62
N THR A 93 -1.59 2.95 -9.34
CA THR A 93 -2.49 3.44 -8.28
C THR A 93 -3.20 4.75 -8.63
N PRO A 94 -2.56 5.77 -9.24
CA PRO A 94 -3.25 6.98 -9.69
C PRO A 94 -4.43 6.71 -10.64
N ILE A 95 -4.31 5.70 -11.52
CA ILE A 95 -5.38 5.27 -12.43
C ILE A 95 -6.59 4.85 -11.60
N PHE A 96 -6.34 3.96 -10.64
CA PHE A 96 -7.40 3.43 -9.78
C PHE A 96 -7.97 4.50 -8.85
N VAL A 97 -7.18 5.47 -8.38
CA VAL A 97 -7.67 6.62 -7.60
C VAL A 97 -8.58 7.48 -8.45
N GLY A 98 -8.19 7.79 -9.70
CA GLY A 98 -9.01 8.54 -10.64
C GLY A 98 -10.33 7.82 -10.97
N LEU A 99 -10.26 6.53 -11.28
CA LEU A 99 -11.45 5.70 -11.55
C LEU A 99 -12.37 5.63 -10.33
N ALA A 100 -11.82 5.30 -9.15
CA ALA A 100 -12.58 5.26 -7.91
C ALA A 100 -13.19 6.62 -7.59
N SER A 101 -12.47 7.72 -7.79
CA SER A 101 -13.02 9.06 -7.59
C SER A 101 -14.15 9.36 -8.57
N SER A 102 -14.04 8.92 -9.82
CA SER A 102 -15.10 9.10 -10.81
C SER A 102 -16.36 8.33 -10.46
N TYR A 103 -16.25 7.04 -10.14
CA TYR A 103 -17.40 6.21 -9.83
C TYR A 103 -18.03 6.51 -8.46
N ILE A 104 -17.24 6.90 -7.46
CA ILE A 104 -17.72 7.08 -6.08
C ILE A 104 -18.04 8.54 -5.77
N SER A 105 -17.28 9.49 -6.36
CA SER A 105 -17.36 10.92 -6.07
C SER A 105 -17.83 11.76 -7.27
N ASN A 106 -18.12 11.15 -8.42
CA ASN A 106 -18.51 11.83 -9.67
C ASN A 106 -17.47 12.85 -10.19
N GLU A 107 -16.18 12.63 -9.88
CA GLU A 107 -15.09 13.47 -10.39
C GLU A 107 -14.62 12.99 -11.77
N THR A 108 -14.11 13.87 -12.62
CA THR A 108 -13.59 13.48 -13.95
C THR A 108 -12.07 13.43 -13.94
N ILE A 109 -11.50 12.44 -14.63
CA ILE A 109 -10.05 12.37 -14.83
C ILE A 109 -9.68 13.42 -15.88
N SER A 110 -8.76 14.32 -15.54
CA SER A 110 -8.28 15.33 -16.48
C SER A 110 -7.47 14.70 -17.63
N LYS A 111 -7.42 15.37 -18.78
CA LYS A 111 -6.56 14.95 -19.92
C LYS A 111 -5.09 14.80 -19.50
N ASN A 112 -4.63 15.69 -18.63
CA ASN A 112 -3.31 15.63 -18.03
C ASN A 112 -3.12 14.40 -17.14
N GLY A 113 -4.16 13.99 -16.41
CA GLY A 113 -4.18 12.75 -15.65
C GLY A 113 -3.96 11.52 -16.53
N ILE A 114 -4.67 11.44 -17.67
CA ILE A 114 -4.48 10.36 -18.65
C ILE A 114 -3.06 10.35 -19.22
N TYR A 115 -2.51 11.53 -19.56
CA TYR A 115 -1.14 11.65 -20.05
C TYR A 115 -0.10 11.20 -19.02
N ALA A 116 -0.26 11.63 -17.77
CA ALA A 116 0.61 11.23 -16.67
C ALA A 116 0.59 9.71 -16.46
N ILE A 117 -0.59 9.08 -16.55
CA ILE A 117 -0.77 7.63 -16.49
C ILE A 117 0.01 6.91 -17.61
N ILE A 118 -0.06 7.40 -18.84
CA ILE A 118 0.65 6.79 -19.97
C ILE A 118 2.17 6.88 -19.76
N LEU A 119 2.69 8.06 -19.38
CA LEU A 119 4.11 8.24 -19.11
C LEU A 119 4.61 7.32 -17.99
N VAL A 120 3.81 7.17 -16.95
CA VAL A 120 4.01 6.23 -15.85
C VAL A 120 4.15 4.79 -16.39
N LEU A 121 3.18 4.31 -17.16
CA LEU A 121 3.20 2.96 -17.73
C LEU A 121 4.46 2.71 -18.58
N ILE A 122 4.85 3.69 -19.40
CA ILE A 122 6.07 3.64 -20.21
C ILE A 122 7.31 3.61 -19.31
N GLY A 123 7.41 4.50 -18.33
CA GLY A 123 8.56 4.58 -17.42
C GLY A 123 8.78 3.29 -16.64
N SER A 124 7.70 2.63 -16.22
CA SER A 124 7.75 1.31 -15.57
C SER A 124 8.19 0.20 -16.49
N PHE A 125 7.70 0.20 -17.73
CA PHE A 125 8.13 -0.76 -18.74
C PHE A 125 9.62 -0.64 -19.03
N LEU A 126 10.14 0.60 -19.08
CA LEU A 126 11.57 0.85 -19.24
C LEU A 126 12.35 0.33 -18.03
N MET A 127 11.94 0.66 -16.80
CA MET A 127 12.64 0.26 -15.56
C MET A 127 12.74 -1.27 -15.30
N ARG A 128 12.19 -2.13 -16.16
CA ARG A 128 12.33 -3.60 -16.02
C ARG A 128 13.80 -4.03 -16.20
N PHE A 129 14.31 -4.78 -15.25
CA PHE A 129 15.53 -5.59 -15.40
C PHE A 129 15.17 -6.99 -15.89
N ASN A 130 16.12 -7.68 -16.52
CA ASN A 130 15.97 -9.02 -17.12
C ASN A 130 15.02 -9.93 -16.32
N VAL A 131 13.87 -10.23 -16.93
CA VAL A 131 12.87 -11.12 -16.37
C VAL A 131 13.32 -12.55 -16.65
N VAL A 132 13.84 -13.23 -15.63
CA VAL A 132 14.30 -14.63 -15.75
C VAL A 132 13.10 -15.58 -15.95
N ASN A 133 11.91 -15.21 -15.47
CA ASN A 133 10.67 -15.97 -15.64
C ASN A 133 9.47 -15.06 -16.00
N PRO A 134 9.04 -15.03 -17.27
CA PRO A 134 7.90 -14.21 -17.73
C PRO A 134 6.58 -14.52 -17.04
N PHE A 135 6.35 -15.77 -16.61
CA PHE A 135 5.11 -16.18 -15.98
C PHE A 135 4.97 -15.59 -14.57
N ASN A 136 6.01 -15.70 -13.73
CA ASN A 136 6.04 -15.10 -12.40
C ASN A 136 5.86 -13.57 -12.47
N TYR A 137 6.48 -12.93 -13.45
CA TYR A 137 6.33 -11.50 -13.68
C TYR A 137 4.85 -11.10 -13.85
N TRP A 138 4.12 -11.78 -14.72
CA TRP A 138 2.72 -11.44 -15.01
C TRP A 138 1.80 -11.73 -13.81
N ILE A 139 2.01 -12.84 -13.10
CA ILE A 139 1.24 -13.12 -11.87
C ILE A 139 1.47 -12.00 -10.85
N GLY A 140 2.73 -11.70 -10.54
CA GLY A 140 3.06 -10.65 -9.60
C GLY A 140 2.52 -9.28 -10.01
N PHE A 141 2.61 -8.95 -11.30
CA PHE A 141 2.05 -7.71 -11.85
C PHE A 141 0.54 -7.63 -11.60
N ILE A 142 -0.21 -8.67 -11.96
CA ILE A 142 -1.67 -8.74 -11.78
C ILE A 142 -2.05 -8.64 -10.30
N LEU A 143 -1.33 -9.34 -9.42
CA LEU A 143 -1.53 -9.23 -7.97
C LEU A 143 -1.38 -7.78 -7.49
N ILE A 144 -0.33 -7.07 -7.92
CA ILE A 144 -0.17 -5.65 -7.56
C ILE A 144 -1.28 -4.77 -8.15
N GLN A 145 -1.81 -5.08 -9.33
CA GLN A 145 -2.96 -4.34 -9.86
C GLN A 145 -4.20 -4.48 -8.97
N PHE A 146 -4.50 -5.70 -8.47
CA PHE A 146 -5.57 -5.88 -7.49
C PHE A 146 -5.29 -5.13 -6.19
N ALA A 147 -4.05 -5.17 -5.68
CA ALA A 147 -3.67 -4.42 -4.49
C ALA A 147 -3.90 -2.91 -4.68
N ASN A 148 -3.43 -2.34 -5.80
CA ASN A 148 -3.58 -0.92 -6.12
C ASN A 148 -5.05 -0.53 -6.26
N PHE A 149 -5.86 -1.38 -6.90
CA PHE A 149 -7.31 -1.19 -7.02
C PHE A 149 -7.97 -1.08 -5.64
N PHE A 150 -7.80 -2.08 -4.78
CA PHE A 150 -8.41 -2.07 -3.45
C PHE A 150 -7.89 -0.92 -2.58
N PHE A 151 -6.59 -0.61 -2.67
CA PHE A 151 -6.02 0.52 -1.94
C PHE A 151 -6.64 1.84 -2.37
N ALA A 152 -6.72 2.10 -3.68
CA ALA A 152 -7.28 3.33 -4.24
C ALA A 152 -8.77 3.48 -3.92
N THR A 153 -9.56 2.43 -4.12
CA THR A 153 -10.99 2.41 -3.76
C THR A 153 -11.19 2.71 -2.29
N GLY A 154 -10.42 2.06 -1.42
CA GLY A 154 -10.47 2.29 0.02
C GLY A 154 -10.12 3.73 0.42
N GLN A 155 -9.12 4.34 -0.20
CA GLN A 155 -8.75 5.75 0.02
C GLN A 155 -9.90 6.71 -0.29
N VAL A 156 -10.55 6.53 -1.45
CA VAL A 156 -11.68 7.38 -1.88
C VAL A 156 -12.90 7.16 -0.97
N LEU A 157 -13.22 5.91 -0.63
CA LEU A 157 -14.30 5.59 0.30
C LEU A 157 -14.06 6.18 1.69
N PHE A 158 -12.83 6.11 2.21
CA PHE A 158 -12.46 6.70 3.49
C PHE A 158 -12.66 8.22 3.49
N LYS A 159 -12.27 8.88 2.39
CA LYS A 159 -12.48 10.32 2.22
C LYS A 159 -13.96 10.68 2.21
N GLN A 160 -14.78 9.96 1.45
CA GLN A 160 -16.23 10.15 1.40
C GLN A 160 -16.91 9.88 2.75
N TRP A 161 -16.45 8.86 3.46
CA TRP A 161 -16.91 8.58 4.82
C TRP A 161 -16.57 9.77 5.76
N ASN A 162 -15.35 10.30 5.69
CA ASN A 162 -14.93 11.41 6.55
C ASN A 162 -15.69 12.71 6.25
N ILE A 163 -16.02 13.00 4.99
CA ILE A 163 -16.85 14.16 4.62
C ILE A 163 -18.21 14.09 5.34
N LYS A 164 -18.83 12.91 5.39
CA LYS A 164 -20.13 12.69 6.05
C LYS A 164 -20.05 12.56 7.58
N ASN A 165 -18.86 12.33 8.13
CA ASN A 165 -18.64 12.02 9.54
C ASN A 165 -17.54 12.89 10.17
N GLY A 166 -17.33 14.11 9.69
CA GLY A 166 -16.17 14.94 10.06
C GLY A 166 -16.04 15.29 11.54
N THR A 167 -17.09 15.08 12.33
CA THR A 167 -17.08 15.23 13.80
C THR A 167 -16.47 14.03 14.53
N LYS A 168 -16.38 12.86 13.90
CA LYS A 168 -15.83 11.65 14.50
C LYS A 168 -14.31 11.74 14.57
N ASN A 169 -13.75 11.32 15.71
CA ASN A 169 -12.30 11.30 15.87
C ASN A 169 -11.68 10.10 15.13
N ILE A 170 -10.87 10.35 14.11
CA ILE A 170 -10.24 9.32 13.29
C ILE A 170 -9.39 8.37 14.13
N VAL A 171 -8.52 8.90 15.01
CA VAL A 171 -7.54 8.10 15.77
C VAL A 171 -8.24 7.10 16.68
N TYR A 172 -9.26 7.54 17.43
CA TYR A 172 -10.00 6.65 18.34
C TYR A 172 -10.91 5.66 17.61
N ASN A 173 -11.21 5.87 16.32
CA ASN A 173 -12.03 4.98 15.52
C ASN A 173 -11.22 4.13 14.51
N PHE A 174 -9.90 4.32 14.46
CA PHE A 174 -9.03 3.69 13.45
C PHE A 174 -8.94 2.16 13.62
N SER A 175 -9.16 1.65 14.83
CA SER A 175 -9.25 0.22 15.12
C SER A 175 -10.28 -0.50 14.26
N GLN A 176 -11.37 0.17 13.87
CA GLN A 176 -12.42 -0.43 13.05
C GLN A 176 -11.94 -0.78 11.64
N LEU A 177 -11.07 0.05 11.05
CA LEU A 177 -10.45 -0.28 9.76
C LEU A 177 -9.58 -1.53 9.88
N PHE A 178 -8.78 -1.64 10.95
CA PHE A 178 -7.94 -2.81 11.17
C PHE A 178 -8.72 -4.04 11.62
N LEU A 179 -9.90 -3.88 12.22
CA LEU A 179 -10.84 -4.99 12.44
C LEU A 179 -11.24 -5.60 11.09
N GLY A 180 -11.67 -4.77 10.13
CA GLY A 180 -11.99 -5.23 8.79
C GLY A 180 -10.81 -5.89 8.07
N ALA A 181 -9.63 -5.28 8.18
CA ALA A 181 -8.40 -5.83 7.61
C ALA A 181 -8.06 -7.22 8.18
N THR A 182 -8.16 -7.35 9.51
CA THR A 182 -7.90 -8.59 10.24
C THR A 182 -8.91 -9.68 9.87
N LEU A 183 -10.20 -9.34 9.77
CA LEU A 183 -11.22 -10.29 9.34
C LEU A 183 -10.91 -10.85 7.95
N ILE A 184 -10.61 -10.00 6.97
CA ILE A 184 -10.28 -10.46 5.62
C ILE A 184 -9.00 -11.29 5.61
N THR A 185 -7.91 -10.78 6.17
CA THR A 185 -6.61 -11.49 6.15
C THR A 185 -6.66 -12.80 6.91
N SER A 186 -7.48 -12.90 7.97
CA SER A 186 -7.68 -14.15 8.71
C SER A 186 -8.30 -15.24 7.84
N ILE A 187 -9.25 -14.90 6.96
CA ILE A 187 -9.86 -15.89 6.05
C ILE A 187 -8.78 -16.52 5.18
N PHE A 188 -7.92 -15.71 4.56
CA PHE A 188 -6.85 -16.23 3.69
C PHE A 188 -5.79 -17.03 4.46
N TYR A 189 -5.49 -16.64 5.70
CA TYR A 189 -4.55 -17.37 6.55
C TYR A 189 -5.12 -18.73 6.98
N PHE A 190 -6.32 -18.76 7.55
CA PHE A 190 -6.92 -20.00 8.06
C PHE A 190 -7.29 -20.99 6.94
N LEU A 191 -7.53 -20.52 5.71
CA LEU A 191 -7.73 -21.41 4.56
C LEU A 191 -6.43 -22.07 4.07
N ASN A 192 -5.27 -21.48 4.34
CA ASN A 192 -3.96 -21.94 3.87
C ASN A 192 -3.02 -22.26 5.03
N ILE A 193 -3.55 -22.77 6.15
CA ILE A 193 -2.72 -23.17 7.28
C ILE A 193 -1.73 -24.25 6.84
N ASN A 194 -0.45 -23.89 6.86
CA ASN A 194 0.64 -24.83 6.70
C ASN A 194 1.24 -25.15 8.08
N ASN A 195 1.26 -26.42 8.44
CA ASN A 195 1.72 -26.91 9.74
C ASN A 195 3.25 -27.04 9.77
N SER A 196 3.95 -25.92 9.89
CA SER A 196 5.29 -25.78 10.51
C SER A 196 5.81 -24.37 10.21
N LEU A 197 5.68 -23.45 11.17
CA LEU A 197 6.11 -22.07 10.99
C LEU A 197 7.08 -21.70 12.11
N GLU A 198 8.37 -21.98 11.88
CA GLU A 198 9.44 -21.55 12.79
C GLU A 198 9.90 -20.14 12.40
N LEU A 199 9.55 -19.16 13.24
CA LEU A 199 9.97 -17.79 13.05
C LEU A 199 11.32 -17.54 13.71
N THR A 200 12.25 -16.98 12.95
CA THR A 200 13.50 -16.44 13.51
C THR A 200 13.23 -15.15 14.28
N SER A 201 14.17 -14.74 15.13
CA SER A 201 14.14 -13.44 15.80
C SER A 201 14.07 -12.28 14.79
N VAL A 202 14.76 -12.40 13.65
CA VAL A 202 14.72 -11.43 12.55
C VAL A 202 13.30 -11.31 11.99
N ASN A 203 12.62 -12.44 11.74
CA ASN A 203 11.23 -12.39 11.26
C ASN A 203 10.31 -11.71 12.27
N LEU A 204 10.48 -11.99 13.57
CA LEU A 204 9.65 -11.41 14.62
C LEU A 204 9.83 -9.89 14.72
N PHE A 205 11.07 -9.39 14.80
CA PHE A 205 11.33 -7.95 14.83
C PHE A 205 10.82 -7.26 13.55
N THR A 206 10.99 -7.93 12.41
CA THR A 206 10.48 -7.44 11.13
C THR A 206 8.96 -7.34 11.13
N LEU A 207 8.24 -8.36 11.62
CA LEU A 207 6.77 -8.34 11.75
C LEU A 207 6.29 -7.24 12.70
N ILE A 208 6.97 -7.03 13.83
CA ILE A 208 6.62 -5.96 14.79
C ILE A 208 6.79 -4.59 14.15
N PHE A 209 7.96 -4.32 13.56
CA PHE A 209 8.23 -3.05 12.88
C PHE A 209 7.22 -2.81 11.75
N LEU A 210 7.00 -3.82 10.92
CA LEU A 210 6.10 -3.72 9.78
C LEU A 210 4.64 -3.58 10.20
N GLY A 211 4.18 -4.32 11.22
CA GLY A 211 2.80 -4.28 11.70
C GLY A 211 2.46 -2.99 12.47
N LEU A 212 3.37 -2.51 13.32
CA LEU A 212 3.09 -1.32 14.12
C LEU A 212 3.45 -0.02 13.39
N ILE A 213 4.66 0.07 12.86
CA ILE A 213 5.20 1.32 12.31
C ILE A 213 4.75 1.49 10.85
N SER A 214 5.08 0.53 9.99
CA SER A 214 4.77 0.62 8.55
C SER A 214 3.27 0.51 8.27
N THR A 215 2.60 -0.48 8.86
CA THR A 215 1.15 -0.71 8.70
C THR A 215 0.36 0.24 9.59
N GLY A 216 0.48 0.13 10.92
CA GLY A 216 -0.37 0.87 11.85
C GLY A 216 -0.24 2.38 11.72
N LEU A 217 0.91 2.92 12.09
CA LEU A 217 1.17 4.36 12.05
C LEU A 217 1.23 4.90 10.62
N GLY A 218 1.83 4.14 9.70
CA GLY A 218 1.90 4.50 8.28
C GLY A 218 0.52 4.72 7.67
N PHE A 219 -0.42 3.78 7.84
CA PHE A 219 -1.79 3.97 7.32
C PHE A 219 -2.56 5.06 8.06
N LEU A 220 -2.39 5.22 9.37
CA LEU A 220 -3.02 6.34 10.08
C LEU A 220 -2.58 7.68 9.48
N PHE A 221 -1.27 7.89 9.34
CA PHE A 221 -0.73 9.12 8.78
C PHE A 221 -1.09 9.29 7.30
N TRP A 222 -1.11 8.21 6.52
CA TRP A 222 -1.58 8.24 5.14
C TRP A 222 -3.04 8.68 5.06
N ASN A 223 -3.92 8.07 5.85
CA ASN A 223 -5.35 8.37 5.86
C ASN A 223 -5.64 9.77 6.44
N ILE A 224 -4.86 10.28 7.38
CA ILE A 224 -4.94 11.70 7.79
C ILE A 224 -4.45 12.61 6.66
N GLY A 225 -3.40 12.20 5.95
CA GLY A 225 -2.79 12.95 4.85
C GLY A 225 -3.71 13.08 3.64
N LEU A 226 -4.40 12.01 3.26
CA LEU A 226 -5.29 11.97 2.10
C LEU A 226 -6.52 12.88 2.26
N LEU A 227 -6.95 13.12 3.52
CA LEU A 227 -8.03 14.05 3.82
C LEU A 227 -7.64 15.52 3.61
N LYS A 228 -6.34 15.82 3.51
CA LYS A 228 -5.79 17.19 3.40
C LYS A 228 -5.39 17.56 1.97
N VAL A 229 -5.74 16.74 0.98
CA VAL A 229 -5.38 16.94 -0.43
C VAL A 229 -6.56 16.57 -1.35
N SER A 230 -6.56 17.06 -2.58
CA SER A 230 -7.53 16.63 -3.61
C SER A 230 -7.26 15.18 -4.03
N ASN A 231 -8.19 14.53 -4.75
CA ASN A 231 -8.00 13.16 -5.20
C ASN A 231 -6.93 13.05 -6.30
N GLU A 232 -6.79 14.08 -7.14
CA GLU A 232 -5.71 14.19 -8.13
C GLU A 232 -4.36 14.26 -7.42
N LYS A 233 -4.25 15.10 -6.39
CA LYS A 233 -3.01 15.21 -5.61
C LYS A 233 -2.71 13.93 -4.83
N LEU A 234 -3.74 13.26 -4.32
CA LEU A 234 -3.57 11.95 -3.69
C LEU A 234 -3.04 10.92 -4.69
N ALA A 235 -3.57 10.92 -5.91
CA ALA A 235 -3.12 10.08 -7.00
C ALA A 235 -1.62 10.28 -7.25
N VAL A 236 -1.15 11.53 -7.38
CA VAL A 236 0.28 11.88 -7.50
C VAL A 236 1.10 11.31 -6.33
N MET A 237 0.63 11.52 -5.10
CA MET A 237 1.37 11.13 -3.89
C MET A 237 1.55 9.62 -3.75
N ASN A 238 0.64 8.80 -4.29
CA ASN A 238 0.80 7.34 -4.31
C ASN A 238 2.07 6.90 -5.08
N ASN A 239 2.57 7.71 -6.02
CA ASN A 239 3.76 7.40 -6.81
C ASN A 239 5.06 8.02 -6.27
N LEU A 240 5.00 8.91 -5.26
CA LEU A 240 6.19 9.55 -4.68
C LEU A 240 7.17 8.52 -4.09
N ILE A 241 6.62 7.39 -3.64
CA ILE A 241 7.36 6.29 -3.04
C ILE A 241 8.34 5.61 -4.03
N ILE A 242 8.03 5.62 -5.32
CA ILE A 242 8.67 4.72 -6.29
C ILE A 242 10.16 5.03 -6.50
N PRO A 243 10.57 6.29 -6.79
CA PRO A 243 11.98 6.59 -6.98
C PRO A 243 12.82 6.25 -5.74
N ILE A 244 12.31 6.57 -4.55
CA ILE A 244 13.00 6.31 -3.28
C ILE A 244 13.09 4.80 -3.02
N ALA A 245 12.01 4.04 -3.28
CA ALA A 245 11.98 2.61 -3.06
C ALA A 245 12.96 1.86 -3.98
N VAL A 246 13.06 2.25 -5.26
CA VAL A 246 14.02 1.62 -6.18
C VAL A 246 15.46 1.97 -5.79
N LEU A 247 15.73 3.23 -5.39
CA LEU A 247 17.05 3.61 -4.88
C LEU A 247 17.42 2.86 -3.60
N ASN A 248 16.49 2.72 -2.65
CA ASN A 248 16.71 1.93 -1.44
C ASN A 248 16.96 0.46 -1.77
N SER A 249 16.21 -0.11 -2.72
CA SER A 249 16.40 -1.48 -3.18
C SER A 249 17.83 -1.70 -3.71
N TYR A 250 18.34 -0.75 -4.50
CA TYR A 250 19.71 -0.78 -5.01
C TYR A 250 20.77 -0.58 -3.91
N PHE A 251 20.71 0.54 -3.18
CA PHE A 251 21.77 0.95 -2.25
C PHE A 251 21.79 0.18 -0.93
N ILE A 252 20.63 -0.25 -0.43
CA ILE A 252 20.50 -0.84 0.92
C ILE A 252 20.39 -2.36 0.82
N PHE A 253 19.59 -2.84 -0.13
CA PHE A 253 19.27 -4.26 -0.24
C PHE A 253 20.06 -4.98 -1.34
N GLY A 254 20.91 -4.26 -2.09
CA GLY A 254 21.79 -4.85 -3.09
C GLY A 254 21.07 -5.41 -4.32
N GLU A 255 19.82 -4.99 -4.58
CA GLU A 255 19.09 -5.38 -5.79
C GLU A 255 19.75 -4.76 -7.03
N GLN A 256 19.79 -5.47 -8.14
CA GLN A 256 20.36 -4.94 -9.37
C GLN A 256 19.35 -4.07 -10.11
N ILE A 257 19.81 -2.90 -10.57
CA ILE A 257 19.08 -2.04 -11.50
C ILE A 257 19.92 -1.88 -12.77
N ASN A 258 19.27 -1.69 -13.93
CA ASN A 258 19.95 -1.32 -15.17
C ASN A 258 19.88 0.21 -15.28
N PRO A 259 20.98 0.95 -15.09
CA PRO A 259 20.95 2.40 -15.18
C PRO A 259 20.41 2.90 -16.53
N LEU A 260 20.69 2.18 -17.62
CA LEU A 260 20.25 2.54 -18.97
C LEU A 260 18.74 2.52 -19.14
N THR A 261 18.04 1.69 -18.37
CA THR A 261 16.58 1.61 -18.45
C THR A 261 15.91 2.32 -17.26
N PHE A 262 16.62 2.44 -16.14
CA PHE A 262 16.20 3.14 -14.95
C PHE A 262 16.11 4.67 -15.16
N PHE A 263 17.15 5.31 -15.71
CA PHE A 263 17.16 6.77 -15.88
C PHE A 263 16.06 7.27 -16.85
N PRO A 264 15.84 6.66 -18.03
CA PRO A 264 14.71 7.03 -18.88
C PRO A 264 13.36 6.87 -18.18
N GLY A 265 13.21 5.83 -17.34
CA GLY A 265 12.03 5.68 -16.51
C GLY A 265 11.84 6.85 -15.55
N ILE A 266 12.90 7.29 -14.85
CA ILE A 266 12.85 8.46 -13.95
C ILE A 266 12.41 9.71 -14.72
N VAL A 267 12.91 9.89 -15.94
CA VAL A 267 12.52 11.02 -16.80
C VAL A 267 11.02 10.97 -17.11
N CYS A 268 10.48 9.80 -17.50
CA CYS A 268 9.05 9.62 -17.70
C CYS A 268 8.24 9.95 -16.42
N PHE A 269 8.72 9.49 -15.26
CA PHE A 269 8.12 9.80 -13.95
C PHE A 269 8.13 11.30 -13.64
N TYR A 270 9.24 11.98 -13.90
CA TYR A 270 9.37 13.43 -13.70
C TYR A 270 8.36 14.19 -14.57
N PHE A 271 8.23 13.84 -15.84
CA PHE A 271 7.25 14.46 -16.73
C PHE A 271 5.80 14.11 -16.36
N ALA A 272 5.53 12.89 -15.86
CA ALA A 272 4.23 12.52 -15.34
C ALA A 272 3.84 13.39 -14.11
N LEU A 273 4.79 13.63 -13.20
CA LEU A 273 4.59 14.52 -12.05
C LEU A 273 4.38 15.98 -12.47
N LYS A 274 5.07 16.43 -13.53
CA LYS A 274 4.96 17.81 -14.03
C LYS A 274 3.67 18.07 -14.83
N ALA A 275 3.10 17.01 -15.43
CA ALA A 275 1.86 17.12 -16.20
C ALA A 275 0.63 17.32 -15.31
N LEU A 276 0.68 16.83 -14.08
CA LEU A 276 -0.36 16.94 -13.04
C LEU A 276 -0.28 18.28 -12.31
#